data_AF-A0A2V5S2A4-F1
#
_entry.id   AF-A0A2V5S2A4-F1
#
_cell.length_a   1.000
_cell.length_b   1.000
_cell.length_c   1.000
_cell.angle_alpha   90.00
_cell.angle_beta   90.00
_cell.angle_gamma   90.00
#
_symmetry.space_group_name_H-M   'P 1'
#
loop_
_entity.id
_entity.type
_entity.pdbx_description
1 polymer ?
#
loop_
_entity_poly.entity_id
_entity_poly.type
_entity_poly.pdbx_seq_one_letter_code
_entity_poly.pdbx_strand_id
1 'polypeptide(L)'
;MGARVRRPHGETAQHARLKELAFFWAQAQGFSACAMEVSLPKCRYRADVAAYRWQRKQPGSTAIFECKQALCDLRRDNCHSEATRRRLEVICQRRQVLEARLRAHYPHLRNGDSLFPEFDSQNFIAIGHRGYAGLLRDLRALQNQLYDCTKFEKLVRYRCANLFFLVLPEQFFRDSEVPIGWGALVESNGTLTLTRRPTWHDASEEDRIRFLHRIAIAGTRFANRHTEGVCYCAISNE
;
A
#
# COMPACT_ATOMS: atom_id res chain seq x y z
N MET A 1 -23.93 17.52 18.87
CA MET A 1 -24.04 16.14 19.40
C MET A 1 -23.23 15.24 18.49
N GLY A 2 -22.11 14.69 18.98
CA GLY A 2 -21.18 13.92 18.16
C GLY A 2 -21.65 12.48 17.98
N ALA A 3 -21.97 12.10 16.74
CA ALA A 3 -22.25 10.72 16.38
C ALA A 3 -21.03 9.86 16.73
N ARG A 4 -21.15 9.00 17.76
CA ARG A 4 -20.16 7.97 18.06
C ARG A 4 -20.20 6.94 16.94
N VAL A 5 -19.32 7.10 15.96
CA VAL A 5 -18.97 6.05 15.01
C VAL A 5 -18.58 4.82 15.82
N ARG A 6 -19.40 3.77 15.79
CA ARG A 6 -19.09 2.50 16.45
C ARG A 6 -17.85 1.93 15.78
N ARG A 7 -16.72 1.99 16.49
CA ARG A 7 -15.47 1.39 16.04
C ARG A 7 -15.62 -0.13 15.99
N PRO A 8 -15.15 -0.81 14.94
CA PRO A 8 -15.05 -2.26 14.94
C PRO A 8 -14.18 -2.71 16.12
N HIS A 9 -14.60 -3.78 16.79
CA HIS A 9 -13.91 -4.31 17.97
C HIS A 9 -12.42 -4.56 17.67
N GLY A 10 -11.53 -3.84 18.37
CA GLY A 10 -10.07 -3.96 18.24
C GLY A 10 -9.37 -2.82 17.47
N GLU A 11 -10.10 -1.92 16.80
CA GLU A 11 -9.48 -0.77 16.11
C GLU A 11 -9.18 0.38 17.09
N THR A 12 -7.91 0.78 17.14
CA THR A 12 -7.46 1.89 17.98
C THR A 12 -7.76 3.25 17.33
N ALA A 13 -7.77 4.31 18.15
CA ALA A 13 -7.97 5.69 17.64
C ALA A 13 -6.91 6.10 16.62
N GLN A 14 -5.68 5.66 16.84
CA GLN A 14 -4.55 5.98 15.96
C GLN A 14 -4.63 5.20 14.64
N HIS A 15 -5.05 3.93 14.64
CA HIS A 15 -5.25 3.18 13.39
C HIS A 15 -6.35 3.82 12.54
N ALA A 16 -7.49 4.18 13.16
CA ALA A 16 -8.56 4.91 12.48
C ALA A 16 -8.07 6.24 11.89
N ARG A 17 -7.28 7.01 12.65
CA ARG A 17 -6.69 8.27 12.17
C ARG A 17 -5.76 8.06 10.98
N LEU A 18 -4.93 7.01 10.98
CA LEU A 18 -4.06 6.70 9.84
C LEU A 18 -4.87 6.39 8.57
N LYS A 19 -6.01 5.69 8.70
CA LYS A 19 -6.91 5.43 7.58
C LYS A 19 -7.52 6.72 7.02
N GLU A 20 -8.00 7.59 7.90
CA GLU A 20 -8.53 8.91 7.49
C GLU A 20 -7.48 9.71 6.73
N LEU A 21 -6.26 9.81 7.27
CA LEU A 21 -5.17 10.52 6.63
C LEU A 21 -4.79 9.89 5.28
N ALA A 22 -4.73 8.56 5.20
CA ALA A 22 -4.44 7.85 3.94
C ALA A 22 -5.52 8.10 2.88
N PHE A 23 -6.79 8.13 3.30
CA PHE A 23 -7.93 8.46 2.44
C PHE A 23 -7.81 9.88 1.88
N PHE A 24 -7.58 10.88 2.74
CA PHE A 24 -7.44 12.27 2.30
C PHE A 24 -6.21 12.48 1.42
N TRP A 25 -5.09 11.85 1.79
CA TRP A 25 -3.89 11.89 0.96
C TRP A 25 -4.15 11.31 -0.43
N ALA A 26 -4.82 10.16 -0.53
CA ALA A 26 -5.16 9.56 -1.82
C ALA A 26 -6.02 10.52 -2.67
N GLN A 27 -7.05 11.15 -2.10
CA GLN A 27 -7.85 12.14 -2.82
C GLN A 27 -7.02 13.33 -3.29
N ALA A 28 -6.15 13.87 -2.43
CA ALA A 28 -5.24 14.97 -2.78
C ALA A 28 -4.26 14.59 -3.91
N GLN A 29 -3.90 13.31 -4.01
CA GLN A 29 -3.09 12.77 -5.12
C GLN A 29 -3.93 12.39 -6.36
N GLY A 30 -5.17 12.86 -6.48
CA GLY A 30 -6.00 12.67 -7.67
C GLY A 30 -6.63 11.29 -7.80
N PHE A 31 -6.68 10.49 -6.73
CA PHE A 31 -7.50 9.29 -6.74
C PHE A 31 -8.98 9.66 -6.62
N SER A 32 -9.73 9.44 -7.70
CA SER A 32 -11.11 9.90 -7.88
C SER A 32 -12.14 9.10 -7.07
N ALA A 33 -11.83 7.86 -6.69
CA ALA A 33 -12.68 7.05 -5.82
C ALA A 33 -11.84 6.41 -4.72
N CYS A 34 -12.25 6.59 -3.47
CA CYS A 34 -11.57 6.02 -2.30
C CYS A 34 -12.60 5.39 -1.37
N ALA A 35 -12.22 4.32 -0.67
CA ALA A 35 -13.03 3.73 0.38
C ALA A 35 -12.16 3.02 1.42
N MET A 36 -12.68 2.87 2.64
CA MET A 36 -12.05 2.15 3.73
C MET A 36 -12.60 0.73 3.85
N GLU A 37 -11.80 -0.19 4.40
CA GLU A 37 -12.20 -1.58 4.67
C GLU A 37 -12.66 -2.37 3.43
N VAL A 38 -11.95 -2.19 2.31
CA VAL A 38 -12.33 -2.72 1.00
C VAL A 38 -11.82 -4.14 0.83
N SER A 39 -12.71 -5.08 0.48
CA SER A 39 -12.32 -6.45 0.17
C SER A 39 -11.54 -6.54 -1.15
N LEU A 40 -10.54 -7.41 -1.22
CA LEU A 40 -9.66 -7.48 -2.38
C LEU A 40 -10.08 -8.56 -3.40
N PRO A 41 -9.98 -8.30 -4.71
CA PRO A 41 -10.59 -9.14 -5.76
C PRO A 41 -10.07 -10.59 -5.80
N LYS A 42 -8.82 -10.81 -5.40
CA LYS A 42 -8.09 -12.09 -5.56
C LYS A 42 -7.69 -12.76 -4.27
N CYS A 43 -8.08 -12.21 -3.12
CA CYS A 43 -7.74 -12.80 -1.84
C CYS A 43 -8.78 -12.45 -0.77
N ARG A 44 -8.76 -13.19 0.33
CA ARG A 44 -9.67 -12.99 1.47
C ARG A 44 -9.38 -11.72 2.29
N TYR A 45 -8.29 -11.02 1.97
CA TYR A 45 -7.87 -9.84 2.72
C TYR A 45 -8.74 -8.62 2.40
N ARG A 46 -8.73 -7.68 3.34
CA ARG A 46 -9.23 -6.32 3.15
C ARG A 46 -8.06 -5.35 3.19
N ALA A 47 -8.15 -4.33 2.36
CA ALA A 47 -7.30 -3.14 2.45
C ALA A 47 -7.93 -2.16 3.44
N ASP A 48 -7.09 -1.57 4.26
CA ASP A 48 -7.51 -0.53 5.21
C ASP A 48 -8.07 0.67 4.45
N VAL A 49 -7.37 1.13 3.41
CA VAL A 49 -7.88 2.07 2.41
C VAL A 49 -7.55 1.56 1.02
N ALA A 50 -8.49 1.70 0.10
CA ALA A 50 -8.29 1.44 -1.31
C ALA A 50 -8.71 2.66 -2.14
N ALA A 51 -7.99 2.89 -3.23
CA ALA A 51 -8.21 4.02 -4.09
C ALA A 51 -8.12 3.65 -5.57
N TYR A 52 -8.89 4.35 -6.39
CA TYR A 52 -8.91 4.24 -7.83
C TYR A 52 -8.78 5.63 -8.44
N ARG A 53 -7.87 5.76 -9.42
CA ARG A 53 -7.63 6.98 -10.19
C ARG A 53 -8.15 6.77 -11.60
N TRP A 54 -9.21 7.50 -11.94
CA TRP A 54 -9.76 7.51 -13.29
C TRP A 54 -8.78 8.10 -14.31
N GLN A 55 -8.79 7.55 -15.53
CA GLN A 55 -8.07 8.07 -16.69
C GLN A 55 -9.01 8.03 -17.91
N ARG A 56 -8.99 9.06 -18.76
CA ARG A 56 -9.97 9.21 -19.87
C ARG A 56 -9.80 8.19 -21.00
N LYS A 57 -8.56 7.81 -21.32
CA LYS A 57 -8.20 7.04 -22.53
C LYS A 57 -7.66 5.63 -22.23
N GLN A 58 -7.48 5.31 -20.96
CA GLN A 58 -6.96 4.03 -20.50
C GLN A 58 -7.70 3.64 -19.22
N PRO A 59 -7.75 2.34 -18.89
CA PRO A 59 -8.30 1.94 -17.61
C PRO A 59 -7.45 2.55 -16.51
N GLY A 60 -8.10 3.18 -15.54
CA GLY A 60 -7.44 3.87 -14.45
C GLY A 60 -6.51 2.99 -13.62
N SER A 61 -5.83 3.59 -12.64
CA SER A 61 -4.91 2.90 -11.75
C SER A 61 -5.50 2.69 -10.35
N THR A 62 -5.05 1.65 -9.67
CA THR A 62 -5.53 1.26 -8.34
C THR A 62 -4.41 1.32 -7.30
N ALA A 63 -4.75 1.69 -6.08
CA ALA A 63 -3.84 1.71 -4.95
C ALA A 63 -4.44 1.04 -3.71
N ILE A 64 -3.59 0.35 -2.96
CA ILE A 64 -3.89 -0.19 -1.63
C ILE A 64 -3.02 0.51 -0.60
N PHE A 65 -3.63 0.91 0.51
CA PHE A 65 -2.96 1.47 1.67
C PHE A 65 -3.22 0.56 2.86
N GLU A 66 -2.15 0.14 3.51
CA GLU A 66 -2.17 -0.65 4.73
C GLU A 66 -1.65 0.22 5.87
N CYS A 67 -2.50 0.49 6.86
CA CYS A 67 -2.20 1.34 8.00
C CYS A 67 -1.71 0.48 9.15
N LYS A 68 -0.58 0.84 9.73
CA LYS A 68 0.02 0.12 10.87
C LYS A 68 0.44 1.12 11.92
N GLN A 69 0.17 0.79 13.19
CA GLN A 69 0.56 1.66 14.29
C GLN A 69 2.02 1.46 14.66
N ALA A 70 2.53 0.24 14.54
CA ALA A 70 3.93 -0.05 14.73
C ALA A 70 4.40 -1.16 13.76
N LEU A 71 5.69 -1.17 13.46
CA LEU A 71 6.29 -2.23 12.65
C LEU A 71 6.33 -3.57 13.39
N CYS A 72 6.25 -3.59 14.72
CA CYS A 72 6.15 -4.84 15.48
C CYS A 72 4.87 -5.62 15.16
N ASP A 73 3.80 -4.95 14.73
CA ASP A 73 2.56 -5.60 14.27
C ASP A 73 2.78 -6.46 13.01
N LEU A 74 3.92 -6.31 12.34
CA LEU A 74 4.31 -7.11 11.18
C LEU A 74 5.23 -8.28 11.55
N ARG A 75 5.86 -8.24 12.72
CA ARG A 75 6.98 -9.12 13.08
C ARG A 75 6.48 -10.46 13.61
N ARG A 76 7.29 -11.50 13.41
CA ARG A 76 7.14 -12.76 14.15
C ARG A 76 7.74 -12.61 15.54
N ASP A 77 7.19 -13.30 16.53
CA ASP A 77 7.68 -13.33 17.92
C ASP A 77 9.06 -14.01 18.11
N ASN A 78 9.81 -14.26 17.04
CA ASN A 78 11.05 -15.03 17.13
C ASN A 78 12.24 -14.17 17.62
N CYS A 79 12.96 -14.67 18.64
CA CYS A 79 14.15 -14.10 19.29
C CYS A 79 15.38 -13.82 18.40
N HIS A 80 15.29 -13.95 17.06
CA HIS A 80 16.40 -13.72 16.13
C HIS A 80 16.39 -12.31 15.48
N SER A 81 15.67 -11.36 16.09
CA SER A 81 15.29 -10.12 15.42
C SER A 81 16.44 -9.14 15.17
N GLU A 82 17.39 -8.97 16.09
CA GLU A 82 18.43 -7.92 15.97
C GLU A 82 19.52 -8.23 14.94
N ALA A 83 20.08 -9.45 14.93
CA ALA A 83 21.10 -9.82 13.94
C ALA A 83 20.52 -9.80 12.51
N THR A 84 19.28 -10.27 12.35
CA THR A 84 18.58 -10.25 11.06
C THR A 84 18.23 -8.82 10.63
N ARG A 85 17.87 -7.93 11.55
CA ARG A 85 17.67 -6.49 11.29
C ARG A 85 18.94 -5.81 10.81
N ARG A 86 20.06 -5.97 11.51
CA ARG A 86 21.35 -5.43 11.07
C ARG A 86 21.72 -5.89 9.67
N ARG A 87 21.47 -7.18 9.38
CA ARG A 87 21.69 -7.73 8.04
C ARG A 87 20.77 -7.11 6.99
N LEU A 88 19.49 -6.89 7.33
CA LEU A 88 18.52 -6.21 6.47
C LEU A 88 18.97 -4.77 6.16
N GLU A 89 19.44 -4.03 7.16
CA GLU A 89 19.96 -2.66 6.98
C GLU A 89 21.15 -2.63 6.01
N VAL A 90 22.12 -3.53 6.16
CA VAL A 90 23.28 -3.62 5.24
C VAL A 90 22.83 -3.88 3.80
N ILE A 91 21.89 -4.81 3.59
CA ILE A 91 21.41 -5.10 2.23
C ILE A 91 20.58 -3.94 1.68
N CYS A 92 19.80 -3.25 2.51
CA CYS A 92 19.06 -2.04 2.10
C CYS A 92 20.00 -0.90 1.71
N GLN A 93 21.09 -0.67 2.43
CA GLN A 93 22.12 0.31 2.04
C GLN A 93 22.74 -0.07 0.69
N ARG A 94 23.07 -1.36 0.50
CA ARG A 94 23.58 -1.87 -0.78
C ARG A 94 22.57 -1.66 -1.91
N ARG A 95 21.25 -1.79 -1.64
CA ARG A 95 20.17 -1.49 -2.60
C ARG A 95 20.23 -0.03 -3.02
N GLN A 96 20.26 0.89 -2.07
CA GLN A 96 20.25 2.33 -2.33
C GLN A 96 21.45 2.76 -3.19
N VAL A 97 22.65 2.25 -2.88
CA VAL A 97 23.87 2.51 -3.68
C VAL A 97 23.72 1.95 -5.09
N LEU A 98 23.20 0.72 -5.24
CA LEU A 98 23.02 0.11 -6.56
C LEU A 98 21.96 0.84 -7.38
N GLU A 99 20.82 1.19 -6.79
CA GLU A 99 19.78 1.98 -7.45
C GLU A 99 20.31 3.35 -7.90
N ALA A 100 21.10 4.05 -7.07
CA ALA A 100 21.71 5.32 -7.44
C ALA A 100 22.62 5.19 -8.67
N ARG A 101 23.43 4.13 -8.74
CA ARG A 101 24.27 3.83 -9.91
C ARG A 101 23.43 3.48 -11.14
N LEU A 102 22.40 2.63 -10.97
CA LEU A 102 21.50 2.26 -12.07
C LEU A 102 20.76 3.48 -12.62
N ARG A 103 20.35 4.43 -11.77
CA ARG A 103 19.75 5.71 -12.20
C ARG A 103 20.69 6.52 -13.09
N ALA A 104 21.97 6.57 -12.74
CA ALA A 104 22.97 7.29 -13.53
C ALA A 104 23.22 6.62 -14.90
N HIS A 105 23.24 5.29 -14.95
CA HIS A 105 23.53 4.55 -16.19
C HIS A 105 22.30 4.35 -17.09
N TYR A 106 21.09 4.32 -16.54
CA TYR A 106 19.85 4.05 -17.28
C TYR A 106 18.81 5.17 -17.08
N PRO A 107 19.09 6.41 -17.52
CA PRO A 107 18.17 7.53 -17.35
C PRO A 107 16.85 7.35 -18.12
N HIS A 108 16.86 6.54 -19.19
CA HIS A 108 15.71 6.23 -20.02
C HIS A 108 14.68 5.29 -19.36
N LEU A 109 14.98 4.70 -18.20
CA LEU A 109 14.02 3.87 -17.45
C LEU A 109 13.00 4.68 -16.62
N ARG A 110 13.05 6.01 -16.73
CA ARG A 110 11.97 6.89 -16.29
C ARG A 110 10.73 6.61 -17.15
N ASN A 111 9.66 6.09 -16.55
CA ASN A 111 8.35 5.99 -17.17
C ASN A 111 7.78 7.40 -17.38
N GLY A 112 8.07 7.97 -18.54
CA GLY A 112 7.62 9.31 -18.98
C GLY A 112 6.10 9.48 -19.14
N ASP A 113 5.29 8.49 -18.78
CA ASP A 113 3.83 8.54 -18.85
C ASP A 113 3.18 9.29 -17.67
N SER A 114 3.97 9.69 -16.67
CA SER A 114 3.47 10.48 -15.55
C SER A 114 3.61 11.98 -15.83
N LEU A 115 2.48 12.70 -15.87
CA LEU A 115 2.42 14.17 -15.90
C LEU A 115 3.12 14.85 -14.70
N PHE A 116 3.52 14.05 -13.71
CA PHE A 116 4.21 14.45 -12.49
C PHE A 116 5.46 13.56 -12.32
N PRO A 117 6.67 14.06 -12.61
CA PRO A 117 7.93 13.32 -12.50
C PRO A 117 8.21 12.71 -11.11
N GLU A 118 7.58 13.25 -10.07
CA GLU A 118 7.61 12.76 -8.69
C GLU A 118 6.93 11.39 -8.51
N PHE A 119 6.07 10.96 -9.43
CA PHE A 119 5.43 9.63 -9.42
C PHE A 119 5.99 8.65 -10.44
N ASP A 120 6.98 9.09 -11.20
CA ASP A 120 7.67 8.22 -12.13
C ASP A 120 8.50 7.18 -11.33
N SER A 121 8.14 5.91 -11.49
CA SER A 121 8.79 4.78 -10.81
C SER A 121 9.60 3.99 -11.82
N GLN A 122 10.90 3.85 -11.58
CA GLN A 122 11.81 3.14 -12.47
C GLN A 122 11.74 1.64 -12.22
N ASN A 123 11.40 0.88 -13.26
CA ASN A 123 11.37 -0.57 -13.19
C ASN A 123 12.73 -1.19 -13.55
N PHE A 124 13.66 -1.25 -12.58
CA PHE A 124 14.96 -1.90 -12.77
C PHE A 124 14.88 -3.43 -12.95
N ILE A 125 13.71 -4.04 -12.72
CA ILE A 125 13.51 -5.47 -13.01
C ILE A 125 13.41 -5.68 -14.53
N ALA A 126 12.82 -4.71 -15.26
CA ALA A 126 12.64 -4.80 -16.71
C ALA A 126 13.97 -4.92 -17.47
N ILE A 127 15.05 -4.37 -16.94
CA ILE A 127 16.40 -4.47 -17.55
C ILE A 127 17.15 -5.77 -17.22
N GLY A 128 16.56 -6.68 -16.43
CA GLY A 128 17.15 -7.99 -16.16
C GLY A 128 18.50 -7.97 -15.40
N HIS A 129 18.81 -6.90 -14.66
CA HIS A 129 20.10 -6.76 -13.97
C HIS A 129 20.30 -7.84 -12.88
N ARG A 130 21.15 -8.84 -13.16
CA ARG A 130 21.33 -10.04 -12.32
C ARG A 130 21.70 -9.71 -10.87
N GLY A 131 22.60 -8.75 -10.65
CA GLY A 131 23.01 -8.34 -9.30
C GLY A 131 21.88 -7.68 -8.50
N TYR A 132 20.98 -6.97 -9.20
CA TYR A 132 19.82 -6.32 -8.57
C TYR A 132 18.75 -7.36 -8.25
N ALA A 133 18.48 -8.29 -9.18
CA ALA A 133 17.58 -9.42 -8.96
C ALA A 133 18.06 -10.34 -7.81
N GLY A 134 19.36 -10.57 -7.68
CA GLY A 134 19.94 -11.29 -6.53
C GLY A 134 19.70 -10.56 -5.22
N LEU A 135 20.01 -9.25 -5.18
CA LEU A 135 19.81 -8.42 -4.00
C LEU A 135 18.34 -8.38 -3.55
N LEU A 136 17.39 -8.28 -4.49
CA LEU A 136 15.96 -8.33 -4.17
C LEU A 136 15.53 -9.69 -3.61
N ARG A 137 16.14 -10.80 -4.05
CA ARG A 137 15.87 -12.13 -3.48
C ARG A 137 16.34 -12.23 -2.05
N ASP A 138 17.55 -11.76 -1.76
CA ASP A 138 18.13 -11.78 -0.41
C ASP A 138 17.30 -10.91 0.56
N LEU A 139 16.90 -9.71 0.11
CA LEU A 139 16.01 -8.84 0.88
C LEU A 139 14.67 -9.51 1.20
N ARG A 140 14.03 -10.16 0.21
CA ARG A 140 12.76 -10.86 0.43
C ARG A 140 12.92 -12.00 1.44
N ALA A 141 14.01 -12.76 1.35
CA ALA A 141 14.29 -13.85 2.28
C ALA A 141 14.44 -13.34 3.72
N LEU A 142 15.22 -12.26 3.92
CA LEU A 142 15.38 -11.65 5.24
C LEU A 142 14.08 -11.03 5.77
N GLN A 143 13.31 -10.35 4.92
CA GLN A 143 12.00 -9.81 5.30
C GLN A 143 11.03 -10.94 5.70
N ASN A 144 10.96 -12.04 4.94
CA ASN A 144 10.11 -13.18 5.27
C ASN A 144 10.55 -13.93 6.54
N GLN A 145 11.82 -13.83 6.92
CA GLN A 145 12.31 -14.36 8.19
C GLN A 145 11.91 -13.48 9.38
N LEU A 146 11.88 -12.14 9.20
CA LEU A 146 11.53 -11.17 10.24
C LEU A 146 10.02 -10.99 10.44
N TYR A 147 9.23 -11.13 9.38
CA TYR A 147 7.83 -10.74 9.35
C TYR A 147 6.92 -11.89 8.93
N ASP A 148 5.65 -11.87 9.34
CA ASP A 148 4.60 -12.67 8.70
C ASP A 148 4.13 -12.01 7.40
N CYS A 149 5.10 -11.70 6.52
CA CYS A 149 4.94 -10.96 5.28
C CYS A 149 4.06 -11.66 4.23
N THR A 150 3.40 -12.77 4.58
CA THR A 150 2.53 -13.49 3.65
C THR A 150 1.40 -12.62 3.12
N LYS A 151 0.83 -11.70 3.91
CA LYS A 151 -0.18 -10.76 3.41
C LYS A 151 0.41 -9.86 2.32
N PHE A 152 1.41 -9.05 2.64
CA PHE A 152 1.99 -8.08 1.71
C PHE A 152 2.57 -8.73 0.46
N GLU A 153 3.23 -9.88 0.62
CA GLU A 153 3.75 -10.66 -0.50
C GLU A 153 2.60 -11.19 -1.38
N LYS A 154 1.54 -11.74 -0.79
CA LYS A 154 0.36 -12.20 -1.56
C LYS A 154 -0.31 -11.07 -2.32
N LEU A 155 -0.44 -9.88 -1.72
CA LEU A 155 -1.06 -8.73 -2.38
C LEU A 155 -0.31 -8.33 -3.66
N VAL A 156 1.02 -8.29 -3.59
CA VAL A 156 1.89 -8.00 -4.74
C VAL A 156 1.88 -9.17 -5.74
N ARG A 157 2.03 -10.41 -5.26
CA ARG A 157 2.07 -11.62 -6.10
C ARG A 157 0.79 -11.80 -6.90
N TYR A 158 -0.37 -11.55 -6.29
CA TYR A 158 -1.66 -11.64 -6.96
C TYR A 158 -2.03 -10.38 -7.75
N ARG A 159 -1.20 -9.33 -7.70
CA ARG A 159 -1.42 -8.04 -8.36
C ARG A 159 -2.78 -7.45 -7.99
N CYS A 160 -3.06 -7.39 -6.69
CA CYS A 160 -4.35 -6.89 -6.19
C CYS A 160 -4.58 -5.40 -6.47
N ALA A 161 -3.51 -4.64 -6.76
CA ALA A 161 -3.55 -3.24 -7.17
C ALA A 161 -2.33 -2.91 -8.02
N ASN A 162 -2.30 -1.71 -8.61
CA ASN A 162 -1.12 -1.19 -9.31
C ASN A 162 -0.07 -0.67 -8.34
N LEU A 163 -0.50 -0.05 -7.24
CA LEU A 163 0.36 0.58 -6.25
C LEU A 163 0.03 0.08 -4.84
N PHE A 164 1.04 -0.05 -4.00
CA PHE A 164 0.89 -0.50 -2.62
C PHE A 164 1.65 0.43 -1.68
N PHE A 165 0.98 0.90 -0.62
CA PHE A 165 1.51 1.85 0.34
C PHE A 165 1.38 1.31 1.77
N LEU A 166 2.46 1.40 2.52
CA LEU A 166 2.45 1.20 3.96
C LEU A 166 2.36 2.57 4.64
N VAL A 167 1.38 2.74 5.52
CA VAL A 167 1.11 4.00 6.23
C VAL A 167 1.47 3.81 7.70
N LEU A 168 2.41 4.62 8.20
CA LEU A 168 3.00 4.48 9.54
C LEU A 168 3.21 5.85 10.18
N PRO A 169 3.17 5.95 11.52
CA PRO A 169 3.69 7.11 12.24
C PRO A 169 5.21 7.26 12.09
N GLU A 170 5.71 8.50 12.11
CA GLU A 170 7.13 8.83 11.99
C GLU A 170 8.02 8.07 12.96
N GLN A 171 7.62 7.98 14.23
CA GLN A 171 8.38 7.29 15.27
C GLN A 171 8.59 5.79 15.02
N PHE A 172 7.81 5.18 14.13
CA PHE A 172 7.91 3.77 13.78
C PHE A 172 8.38 3.53 12.35
N PHE A 173 8.70 4.58 11.59
CA PHE A 173 9.18 4.42 10.23
C PHE A 173 10.64 3.95 10.19
N ARG A 174 10.89 2.89 9.42
CA ARG A 174 12.23 2.41 9.05
C ARG A 174 12.21 1.96 7.60
N ASP A 175 12.99 2.60 6.74
CA ASP A 175 13.00 2.32 5.29
C ASP A 175 13.30 0.85 4.97
N SER A 176 14.21 0.24 5.74
CA SER A 176 14.63 -1.16 5.59
C SER A 176 13.49 -2.16 5.83
N GLU A 177 12.56 -1.80 6.71
CA GLU A 177 11.44 -2.64 7.13
C GLU A 177 10.23 -2.54 6.18
N VAL A 178 10.21 -1.55 5.27
CA VAL A 178 9.16 -1.43 4.27
C VAL A 178 9.30 -2.56 3.22
N PRO A 179 8.25 -3.36 2.97
CA PRO A 179 8.32 -4.48 2.04
C PRO A 179 8.80 -4.06 0.64
N ILE A 180 9.51 -4.94 -0.07
CA ILE A 180 9.92 -4.66 -1.45
C ILE A 180 8.69 -4.42 -2.35
N GLY A 181 8.77 -3.39 -3.20
CA GLY A 181 7.68 -2.98 -4.10
C GLY A 181 6.67 -2.04 -3.46
N TRP A 182 6.64 -1.96 -2.12
CA TRP A 182 5.76 -1.04 -1.40
C TRP A 182 6.39 0.35 -1.28
N GLY A 183 5.53 1.36 -1.35
CA GLY A 183 5.83 2.72 -0.94
C GLY A 183 5.56 2.92 0.56
N ALA A 184 6.06 4.01 1.11
CA ALA A 184 5.85 4.37 2.51
C ALA A 184 5.32 5.80 2.64
N LEU A 185 4.21 5.93 3.34
CA LEU A 185 3.63 7.19 3.76
C LEU A 185 3.83 7.32 5.26
N VAL A 186 4.51 8.39 5.65
CA VAL A 186 4.87 8.65 7.05
C VAL A 186 4.02 9.77 7.57
N GLU A 187 3.31 9.49 8.66
CA GLU A 187 2.50 10.45 9.39
C GLU A 187 3.38 11.24 10.36
N SER A 188 3.33 12.57 10.21
CA SER A 188 3.90 13.52 11.15
C SER A 188 2.96 14.71 11.26
N ASN A 189 2.58 15.07 12.49
CA ASN A 189 1.69 16.19 12.79
C ASN A 189 0.38 16.18 11.99
N GLY A 190 -0.23 15.02 11.78
CA GLY A 190 -1.48 14.87 11.04
C GLY A 190 -1.34 15.01 9.52
N THR A 191 -0.12 14.97 8.97
CA THR A 191 0.12 15.02 7.53
C THR A 191 0.88 13.79 7.08
N LEU A 192 0.51 13.21 5.92
CA LEU A 192 1.24 12.11 5.30
C LEU A 192 2.25 12.61 4.28
N THR A 193 3.50 12.21 4.45
CA THR A 193 4.58 12.47 3.49
C THR A 193 5.04 11.18 2.83
N LEU A 194 5.21 11.19 1.50
CA LEU A 194 5.75 10.06 0.75
C LEU A 194 7.28 9.98 0.94
N THR A 195 7.73 9.07 1.80
CA THR A 195 9.16 8.87 2.09
C THR A 195 9.81 7.82 1.20
N ARG A 196 9.03 6.85 0.71
CA ARG A 196 9.49 5.83 -0.24
C ARG A 196 8.49 5.65 -1.36
N ARG A 197 8.96 5.68 -2.61
CA ARG A 197 8.11 5.46 -3.79
C ARG A 197 7.71 3.99 -3.93
N PRO A 198 6.44 3.69 -4.23
CA PRO A 198 6.02 2.34 -4.60
C PRO A 198 6.56 1.95 -5.98
N THR A 199 6.63 0.65 -6.24
CA THR A 199 6.85 0.12 -7.59
C THR A 199 5.50 -0.09 -8.28
N TRP A 200 5.43 0.23 -9.57
CA TRP A 200 4.26 -0.08 -10.38
C TRP A 200 4.12 -1.58 -10.64
N HIS A 201 2.89 -2.09 -10.49
CA HIS A 201 2.54 -3.47 -10.82
C HIS A 201 1.39 -3.52 -11.86
N ASP A 202 1.53 -4.39 -12.86
CA ASP A 202 0.54 -4.54 -13.93
C ASP A 202 -0.64 -5.43 -13.50
N ALA A 203 -1.59 -4.84 -12.77
CA ALA A 203 -2.90 -5.42 -12.54
C ALA A 203 -3.72 -5.41 -13.84
N SER A 204 -4.44 -6.50 -14.14
CA SER A 204 -5.25 -6.59 -15.36
C SER A 204 -6.35 -5.54 -15.35
N GLU A 205 -6.84 -5.15 -16.52
CA GLU A 205 -7.99 -4.25 -16.63
C GLU A 205 -9.23 -4.77 -15.88
N GLU A 206 -9.55 -6.05 -16.06
CA GLU A 206 -10.66 -6.71 -15.36
C GLU A 206 -10.53 -6.61 -13.83
N ASP A 207 -9.33 -6.80 -13.30
CA ASP A 207 -9.07 -6.70 -11.87
C ASP A 207 -9.23 -5.27 -11.36
N ARG A 208 -8.77 -4.29 -12.15
CA ARG A 208 -8.89 -2.87 -11.81
C ARG A 208 -10.35 -2.43 -11.76
N ILE A 209 -11.17 -2.88 -12.71
CA ILE A 209 -12.62 -2.62 -12.73
C ILE A 209 -13.31 -3.33 -11.56
N ARG A 210 -12.98 -4.61 -11.31
CA ARG A 210 -13.53 -5.36 -10.17
C ARG A 210 -13.18 -4.70 -8.85
N PHE A 211 -11.97 -4.17 -8.73
CA PHE A 211 -11.54 -3.47 -7.52
C PHE A 211 -12.26 -2.14 -7.35
N LEU A 212 -12.43 -1.35 -8.42
CA LEU A 212 -13.27 -0.14 -8.42
C LEU A 212 -14.70 -0.45 -7.95
N HIS A 213 -15.31 -1.52 -8.45
CA HIS A 213 -16.65 -1.91 -8.00
C HIS A 213 -16.69 -2.20 -6.50
N ARG A 214 -15.67 -2.87 -5.95
CA ARG A 214 -15.58 -3.12 -4.51
C ARG A 214 -15.34 -1.86 -3.69
N ILE A 215 -14.56 -0.90 -4.21
CA ILE A 215 -14.40 0.43 -3.62
C ILE A 215 -15.76 1.14 -3.55
N ALA A 216 -16.53 1.11 -4.65
CA ALA A 216 -17.86 1.72 -4.71
C ALA A 216 -18.82 1.08 -3.70
N ILE A 217 -18.90 -0.26 -3.64
CA ILE A 217 -19.73 -0.98 -2.65
C ILE A 217 -19.35 -0.58 -1.22
N ALA A 218 -18.06 -0.53 -0.90
CA ALA A 218 -17.60 -0.15 0.43
C ALA A 218 -17.94 1.31 0.76
N GLY A 219 -17.77 2.22 -0.19
CA GLY A 219 -18.16 3.63 -0.08
C GLY A 219 -19.66 3.80 0.16
N THR A 220 -20.52 3.12 -0.60
CA THR A 220 -21.98 3.14 -0.41
C THR A 220 -22.36 2.61 0.97
N ARG A 221 -21.77 1.49 1.40
CA ARG A 221 -22.01 0.94 2.75
C ARG A 221 -21.58 1.89 3.85
N PHE A 222 -20.48 2.61 3.66
CA PHE A 222 -20.03 3.63 4.60
C PHE A 222 -21.02 4.78 4.67
N ALA A 223 -21.45 5.32 3.52
CA ALA A 223 -22.45 6.38 3.45
C ALA A 223 -23.75 5.95 4.17
N ASN A 224 -24.30 4.77 3.83
CA ASN A 224 -25.52 4.24 4.43
C ASN A 224 -25.46 4.06 5.95
N ARG A 225 -24.28 3.82 6.53
CA ARG A 225 -24.10 3.74 7.99
C ARG A 225 -24.11 5.11 8.67
N HIS A 226 -23.82 6.18 7.93
CA HIS A 226 -23.74 7.56 8.44
C HIS A 226 -24.99 8.37 8.10
N THR A 227 -25.79 7.94 7.12
CA THR A 227 -27.16 8.42 6.92
C THR A 227 -28.10 7.63 7.84
N GLU A 228 -28.69 8.28 8.84
CA GLU A 228 -29.76 7.69 9.67
C GLU A 228 -30.95 7.33 8.77
N GLY A 229 -31.07 6.07 8.32
CA GLY A 229 -32.26 5.66 7.56
C GLY A 229 -32.21 4.38 6.74
N VAL A 230 -31.05 3.81 6.41
CA VAL A 230 -31.03 2.58 5.56
C VAL A 230 -30.97 1.32 6.43
N CYS A 231 -32.14 0.90 6.92
CA CYS A 231 -32.32 -0.39 7.57
C CYS A 231 -32.43 -1.49 6.49
N TYR A 232 -31.34 -2.25 6.27
CA TYR A 232 -31.29 -3.34 5.27
C TYR A 232 -32.16 -4.56 5.62
N CYS A 233 -32.96 -4.53 6.68
CA CYS A 233 -33.84 -5.64 7.07
C CYS A 233 -35.12 -5.74 6.22
N ALA A 234 -35.35 -4.85 5.25
CA ALA A 234 -36.58 -4.81 4.45
C ALA A 234 -36.44 -5.33 3.01
N ILE A 235 -35.33 -6.01 2.67
CA ILE A 235 -35.20 -6.67 1.36
C ILE A 235 -35.10 -8.18 1.60
N SER A 236 -36.22 -8.76 2.03
CA SER A 236 -36.46 -10.19 1.93
C SER A 236 -36.86 -10.49 0.49
N ASN A 237 -36.14 -11.40 -0.15
CA ASN A 237 -36.40 -11.87 -1.51
C ASN A 237 -37.82 -12.44 -1.65
N GLU A 238 -38.57 -11.95 -2.64
CA GLU A 238 -39.44 -12.80 -3.46
C GLU A 238 -38.62 -13.34 -4.64
#